data_AF-A0ABD1RDJ0-F1
#
_entry.id   AF-A0ABD1RDJ0-F1
#
_cell.length_a   1.000
_cell.length_b   1.000
_cell.length_c   1.000
_cell.angle_alpha   90.00
_cell.angle_beta   90.00
_cell.angle_gamma   90.00
#
_symmetry.space_group_name_H-M   'P 1'
#
loop_
_entity.id
_entity.type
_entity.pdbx_description
1 polymer ?
#
loop_
_entity_poly.entity_id
_entity_poly.type
_entity_poly.pdbx_seq_one_letter_code
_entity_poly.pdbx_strand_id
1 'polypeptide(L)'
;MEHYHQTWVQGKWFMFIPRVINQYYGITSKDIHPLPIIQDMGEVVQFLYGRDNAWPLPGRDFEHSKLIDSLLILNLFVSHNIDPSTHHTTINDAKAQFIYHLAHGKKIDLESYIYTLISTLGFQTDKRHTAIFPALISDICKEAGV
;
A
#
# COMPACT_ATOMS: atom_id res chain seq x y z
N MET A 1 -3.10 4.55 -28.76
CA MET A 1 -2.66 3.49 -27.83
C MET A 1 -3.91 2.99 -27.11
N GLU A 2 -4.50 1.88 -27.51
CA GLU A 2 -5.90 1.55 -27.15
C GLU A 2 -6.12 0.85 -25.81
N HIS A 3 -5.08 0.57 -25.01
CA HIS A 3 -5.24 -0.25 -23.79
C HIS A 3 -4.50 0.29 -22.54
N TYR A 4 -4.21 1.59 -22.47
CA TYR A 4 -3.58 2.18 -21.29
C TYR A 4 -4.53 2.06 -20.07
N HIS A 5 -4.07 1.44 -18.98
CA HIS A 5 -4.85 1.08 -17.77
C HIS A 5 -5.97 0.05 -17.95
N GLN A 6 -5.96 -0.72 -19.04
CA GLN A 6 -6.86 -1.86 -19.20
C GLN A 6 -6.13 -3.15 -18.83
N THR A 7 -6.81 -4.04 -18.13
CA THR A 7 -6.31 -5.36 -17.77
C THR A 7 -7.19 -6.41 -18.44
N TRP A 8 -6.58 -7.48 -18.94
CA TRP A 8 -7.29 -8.57 -19.58
C TRP A 8 -7.64 -9.64 -18.55
N VAL A 9 -8.92 -9.88 -18.31
CA VAL A 9 -9.41 -10.92 -17.40
C VAL A 9 -10.53 -11.69 -18.10
N GLN A 10 -10.42 -13.03 -18.05
CA GLN A 10 -11.39 -13.99 -18.61
C GLN A 10 -11.99 -13.61 -19.98
N GLY A 11 -11.16 -13.16 -20.92
CA GLY A 11 -11.62 -12.88 -22.29
C GLY A 11 -12.19 -11.47 -22.50
N LYS A 12 -12.08 -10.58 -21.50
CA LYS A 12 -12.54 -9.19 -21.57
C LYS A 12 -11.46 -8.22 -21.11
N TRP A 13 -11.38 -7.06 -21.77
CA TRP A 13 -10.64 -5.92 -21.26
C TRP A 13 -11.52 -5.20 -20.24
N PHE A 14 -10.99 -4.99 -19.04
CA PHE A 14 -11.64 -4.18 -18.02
C PHE A 14 -10.70 -3.07 -17.55
N MET A 15 -11.28 -1.96 -17.10
CA MET A 15 -10.51 -0.82 -16.62
C MET A 15 -10.20 -1.01 -15.14
N PHE A 16 -8.92 -1.16 -14.81
CA PHE A 16 -8.45 -1.19 -13.43
C PHE A 16 -7.61 0.06 -13.19
N ILE A 17 -8.19 1.02 -12.47
CA ILE A 17 -7.58 2.32 -12.15
C ILE A 17 -7.87 2.68 -10.68
N PRO A 18 -7.09 3.59 -10.06
CA PRO A 18 -7.31 4.02 -8.67
C PRO A 18 -8.76 4.34 -8.34
N ARG A 19 -9.46 5.05 -9.24
CA ARG A 19 -10.88 5.42 -9.06
C ARG A 19 -11.80 4.23 -8.77
N VAL A 20 -11.55 3.06 -9.37
CA VAL A 20 -12.38 1.86 -9.16
C VAL A 20 -12.17 1.30 -7.75
N ILE A 21 -10.96 1.40 -7.21
CA ILE A 21 -10.63 1.00 -5.84
C ILE A 21 -11.38 1.90 -4.85
N ASN A 22 -11.42 3.21 -5.09
CA ASN A 22 -12.17 4.13 -4.24
C ASN A 22 -13.68 3.89 -4.27
N GLN A 23 -14.24 3.57 -5.44
CA GLN A 23 -15.65 3.19 -5.55
C GLN A 23 -15.98 1.97 -4.68
N TYR A 24 -15.12 0.94 -4.71
CA TYR A 24 -15.28 -0.24 -3.86
C TYR A 24 -15.28 0.10 -2.36
N TYR A 25 -14.39 0.99 -1.90
CA TYR A 25 -14.33 1.42 -0.50
C TYR A 25 -15.35 2.51 -0.13
N GLY A 26 -16.14 3.02 -1.08
CA GLY A 26 -17.08 4.13 -0.86
C GLY A 26 -16.40 5.46 -0.54
N ILE A 27 -15.12 5.64 -0.94
CA ILE A 27 -14.33 6.85 -0.66
C ILE A 27 -14.66 7.92 -1.72
N THR A 28 -14.98 9.14 -1.27
CA THR A 28 -15.26 10.25 -2.19
C THR A 28 -14.00 11.08 -2.46
N SER A 29 -13.88 11.64 -3.67
CA SER A 29 -12.66 12.33 -4.15
C SER A 29 -12.25 13.57 -3.35
N LYS A 30 -13.11 14.08 -2.46
CA LYS A 30 -12.81 15.21 -1.58
C LYS A 30 -11.90 14.85 -0.41
N ASP A 31 -11.63 13.56 -0.21
CA ASP A 31 -10.81 13.04 0.89
C ASP A 31 -9.43 12.54 0.46
N ILE A 32 -9.13 12.63 -0.84
CA ILE A 32 -7.89 12.13 -1.42
C ILE A 32 -6.88 13.26 -1.49
N HIS A 33 -5.79 13.12 -0.73
CA HIS A 33 -4.62 13.96 -0.90
C HIS A 33 -3.41 13.04 -1.07
N PRO A 34 -2.65 13.15 -2.18
CA PRO A 34 -1.42 12.39 -2.33
C PRO A 34 -0.51 12.73 -1.16
N LEU A 35 -0.02 11.69 -0.48
CA LEU A 35 0.90 11.87 0.62
C LEU A 35 2.18 12.51 0.08
N PRO A 36 2.70 13.56 0.72
CA PRO A 36 4.00 14.08 0.35
C PRO A 36 5.02 12.97 0.56
N ILE A 37 5.79 12.67 -0.48
CA ILE A 37 6.93 11.76 -0.38
C ILE A 37 7.92 12.40 0.58
N ILE A 38 8.20 11.69 1.67
CA ILE A 38 9.19 12.14 2.64
C ILE A 38 10.56 11.80 2.07
N GLN A 39 11.30 12.82 1.63
CA GLN A 39 12.62 12.64 1.02
C GLN A 39 13.71 12.30 2.06
N ASP A 40 13.58 12.83 3.27
CA ASP A 40 14.45 12.52 4.40
C ASP A 40 13.69 11.66 5.40
N MET A 41 13.92 10.35 5.39
CA MET A 41 13.22 9.47 6.34
C MET A 41 13.78 9.56 7.77
N GLY A 42 14.77 10.42 8.06
CA GLY A 42 15.33 10.56 9.40
C GLY A 42 14.26 10.80 10.45
N GLU A 43 13.31 11.71 10.16
CA GLU A 43 12.15 12.00 11.02
C GLU A 43 11.20 10.79 11.15
N VAL A 44 10.91 10.11 10.05
CA VAL A 44 10.05 8.91 10.03
C VAL A 44 10.65 7.82 10.91
N VAL A 45 11.94 7.59 10.77
CA VAL A 45 12.69 6.58 11.53
C VAL A 45 12.72 6.94 13.00
N GLN A 46 13.02 8.19 13.34
CA GLN A 46 13.01 8.64 14.73
C GLN A 46 11.62 8.46 15.36
N PHE A 47 10.56 8.80 14.62
CA PHE A 47 9.18 8.62 15.08
C PHE A 47 8.80 7.15 15.29
N LEU A 48 9.15 6.28 14.33
CA LEU A 48 8.81 4.86 14.38
C LEU A 48 9.54 4.10 15.50
N TYR A 49 10.79 4.47 15.77
CA TYR A 49 11.72 3.72 16.64
C TYR A 49 12.05 4.44 17.97
N GLY A 50 11.65 5.70 18.12
CA GLY A 50 11.87 6.50 19.33
C GLY A 50 13.35 6.83 19.61
N ARG A 51 14.24 6.72 18.62
CA ARG A 51 15.68 6.98 18.81
C ARG A 51 16.35 7.53 17.55
N ASP A 52 17.37 8.36 17.76
CA ASP A 52 18.22 8.90 16.70
C ASP A 52 19.06 7.78 16.05
N ASN A 53 19.38 7.93 14.76
CA ASN A 53 20.17 6.95 13.98
C ASN A 53 19.59 5.54 13.90
N ALA A 54 18.27 5.35 14.03
CA ALA A 54 17.62 4.05 13.88
C ALA A 54 17.54 3.53 12.42
N TRP A 55 18.29 4.14 11.49
CA TRP A 55 18.25 3.79 10.08
C TRP A 55 18.71 2.34 9.86
N PRO A 56 17.95 1.47 9.18
CA PRO A 56 18.42 0.18 8.76
C PRO A 56 19.51 0.43 7.72
N LEU A 57 20.63 -0.27 7.81
CA LEU A 57 21.74 -0.13 6.85
C LEU A 57 21.19 -0.06 5.40
N PRO A 58 21.75 0.80 4.52
CA PRO A 58 21.24 0.98 3.16
C PRO A 58 20.90 -0.36 2.48
N GLY A 59 19.68 -0.49 1.96
CA GLY A 59 19.18 -1.71 1.33
C GLY A 59 18.65 -2.78 2.29
N ARG A 60 18.48 -2.47 3.58
CA ARG A 60 17.76 -3.34 4.52
C ARG A 60 16.41 -2.75 4.85
N ASP A 61 15.40 -3.61 4.86
CA ASP A 61 14.11 -3.28 5.42
C ASP A 61 14.19 -3.12 6.94
N PHE A 62 13.22 -2.41 7.48
CA PHE A 62 13.05 -2.16 8.89
C PHE A 62 12.41 -3.38 9.61
N GLU A 63 12.87 -3.66 10.83
CA GLU A 63 12.29 -4.72 11.67
C GLU A 63 11.13 -4.18 12.52
N HIS A 64 9.97 -4.82 12.44
CA HIS A 64 8.79 -4.43 13.22
C HIS A 64 8.98 -4.53 14.75
N SER A 65 9.83 -5.45 15.22
CA SER A 65 10.08 -5.72 16.65
C SER A 65 10.78 -4.57 17.35
N LYS A 66 11.33 -3.63 16.59
CA LYS A 66 12.01 -2.44 17.11
C LYS A 66 11.06 -1.23 17.18
N LEU A 67 9.84 -1.31 16.62
CA LEU A 67 8.86 -0.24 16.72
C LEU A 67 8.50 0.06 18.18
N ILE A 68 8.14 1.30 18.47
CA ILE A 68 7.45 1.62 19.72
C ILE A 68 6.08 0.92 19.77
N ASP A 69 5.65 0.50 20.96
CA ASP A 69 4.49 -0.40 21.15
C ASP A 69 3.20 0.11 20.48
N SER A 70 2.92 1.41 20.56
CA SER A 70 1.73 2.01 19.94
C SER A 70 1.72 1.89 18.42
N LEU A 71 2.90 1.89 17.79
CA LEU A 71 3.05 1.78 16.34
C LEU A 71 3.12 0.32 15.88
N LEU A 72 3.41 -0.63 16.77
CA LEU A 72 3.33 -2.05 16.45
C LEU A 72 1.90 -2.46 16.08
N ILE A 73 0.91 -2.01 16.84
CA ILE A 73 -0.52 -2.26 16.54
C ILE A 73 -0.89 -1.65 15.18
N LEU A 74 -0.41 -0.43 14.90
CA LEU A 74 -0.65 0.24 13.63
C LEU A 74 0.00 -0.50 12.46
N ASN A 75 1.22 -1.00 12.64
CA ASN A 75 1.91 -1.84 11.66
C ASN A 75 1.14 -3.13 11.38
N LEU A 76 0.61 -3.79 12.42
CA LEU A 76 -0.22 -4.99 12.24
C LEU A 76 -1.50 -4.67 11.47
N PHE A 77 -2.18 -3.57 11.81
CA PHE A 77 -3.36 -3.12 11.07
C PHE A 77 -3.05 -2.89 9.58
N VAL A 78 -1.98 -2.13 9.29
CA VAL A 78 -1.55 -1.86 7.92
C VAL A 78 -1.20 -3.15 7.19
N SER A 79 -0.41 -4.03 7.79
CA SER A 79 -0.02 -5.33 7.19
C SER A 79 -1.21 -6.21 6.83
N HIS A 80 -2.27 -6.23 7.63
CA HIS A 80 -3.39 -7.14 7.37
C HIS A 80 -4.43 -6.54 6.43
N ASN A 81 -4.62 -5.23 6.47
CA ASN A 81 -5.76 -4.57 5.82
C ASN A 81 -5.38 -3.69 4.63
N ILE A 82 -4.13 -3.19 4.56
CA ILE A 82 -3.73 -2.14 3.61
C ILE A 82 -2.48 -2.50 2.80
N ASP A 83 -1.57 -3.29 3.35
CA ASP A 83 -0.38 -3.77 2.65
C ASP A 83 -0.07 -5.22 3.01
N PRO A 84 -0.87 -6.17 2.50
CA PRO A 84 -0.62 -7.59 2.73
C PRO A 84 0.50 -8.16 1.86
N SER A 85 1.22 -7.32 1.10
CA SER A 85 2.30 -7.74 0.20
C SER A 85 3.63 -7.98 0.92
N THR A 86 3.79 -7.37 2.09
CA THR A 86 5.02 -7.45 2.91
C THR A 86 4.81 -8.40 4.09
N HIS A 87 5.83 -9.19 4.41
CA HIS A 87 5.79 -10.01 5.63
C HIS A 87 5.60 -9.06 6.82
N HIS A 88 4.69 -9.38 7.74
CA HIS A 88 4.31 -8.50 8.88
C HIS A 88 5.49 -8.10 9.77
N THR A 89 6.58 -8.87 9.69
CA THR A 89 7.81 -8.61 10.43
C THR A 89 8.68 -7.50 9.85
N THR A 90 8.38 -7.08 8.62
CA THR A 90 9.20 -6.23 7.78
C THR A 90 8.43 -4.96 7.42
N ILE A 91 9.12 -3.83 7.47
CA ILE A 91 8.58 -2.52 7.10
C ILE A 91 9.51 -1.94 6.03
N ASN A 92 8.99 -1.68 4.84
CA ASN A 92 9.73 -0.99 3.79
C ASN A 92 9.48 0.53 3.87
N ASP A 93 10.18 1.31 3.06
CA ASP A 93 10.06 2.78 3.08
C ASP A 93 8.61 3.25 2.82
N ALA A 94 7.91 2.63 1.88
CA ALA A 94 6.52 2.99 1.54
C ALA A 94 5.57 2.78 2.73
N LYS A 95 5.68 1.62 3.39
CA LYS A 95 4.90 1.28 4.58
C LYS A 95 5.28 2.12 5.79
N ALA A 96 6.56 2.43 5.96
CA ALA A 96 7.05 3.32 7.02
C ALA A 96 6.45 4.73 6.87
N GLN A 97 6.49 5.30 5.66
CA GLN A 97 5.84 6.58 5.36
C GLN A 97 4.33 6.52 5.57
N PHE A 98 3.69 5.42 5.15
CA PHE A 98 2.25 5.22 5.35
C PHE A 98 1.87 5.25 6.84
N ILE A 99 2.56 4.46 7.67
CA ILE A 99 2.35 4.40 9.12
C ILE A 99 2.60 5.77 9.77
N TYR A 100 3.66 6.47 9.34
CA TYR A 100 3.98 7.81 9.83
C TYR A 100 2.86 8.81 9.56
N HIS A 101 2.38 8.90 8.32
CA HIS A 101 1.29 9.80 7.94
C HIS A 101 -0.03 9.44 8.64
N LEU A 102 -0.33 8.15 8.77
CA LEU A 102 -1.52 7.66 9.47
C LEU A 102 -1.49 8.05 10.96
N ALA A 103 -0.35 7.86 11.62
CA ALA A 103 -0.19 8.20 13.03
C ALA A 103 -0.31 9.72 13.30
N HIS A 104 0.04 10.56 12.32
CA HIS A 104 -0.12 12.01 12.38
C HIS A 104 -1.52 12.50 11.96
N GLY A 105 -2.47 11.60 11.71
CA GLY A 105 -3.83 11.93 11.29
C GLY A 105 -3.90 12.64 9.93
N LYS A 106 -2.89 12.44 9.07
CA LYS A 106 -2.90 12.98 7.71
C LYS A 106 -3.88 12.18 6.86
N LYS A 107 -4.57 12.86 5.94
CA LYS A 107 -5.38 12.18 4.91
C LYS A 107 -4.45 11.42 3.98
N ILE A 108 -4.76 10.15 3.73
CA ILE A 108 -3.92 9.24 2.93
C ILE A 108 -4.61 8.95 1.61
N ASP A 109 -3.86 9.08 0.51
CA ASP A 109 -4.27 8.58 -0.80
C ASP A 109 -4.19 7.04 -0.84
N LEU A 110 -5.24 6.41 -0.31
CA LEU A 110 -5.35 4.96 -0.21
C LEU A 110 -5.50 4.30 -1.59
N GLU A 111 -6.19 4.94 -2.55
CA GLU A 111 -6.39 4.37 -3.89
C GLU A 111 -5.08 4.23 -4.64
N SER A 112 -4.24 5.26 -4.64
CA SER A 112 -2.95 5.24 -5.33
C SER A 112 -2.00 4.24 -4.66
N TYR A 113 -2.05 4.14 -3.33
CA TYR A 113 -1.24 3.17 -2.59
C TYR A 113 -1.61 1.73 -2.95
N ILE A 114 -2.90 1.37 -2.84
CA ILE A 114 -3.39 0.01 -3.18
C ILE A 114 -3.18 -0.30 -4.67
N TYR A 115 -3.47 0.66 -5.56
CA TYR A 115 -3.26 0.48 -7.00
C TYR A 115 -1.79 0.19 -7.31
N THR A 116 -0.88 0.92 -6.67
CA THR A 116 0.57 0.73 -6.86
C THR A 116 0.99 -0.64 -6.36
N LEU A 117 0.55 -1.07 -5.17
CA LEU A 117 0.84 -2.40 -4.65
C LEU A 117 0.40 -3.52 -5.61
N ILE A 118 -0.86 -3.46 -6.07
CA ILE A 118 -1.42 -4.47 -6.99
C ILE A 118 -0.68 -4.44 -8.33
N SER A 119 -0.43 -3.26 -8.87
CA SER A 119 0.27 -3.09 -10.15
C SER A 119 1.72 -3.60 -10.07
N THR A 120 2.46 -3.23 -9.02
CA THR A 120 3.85 -3.67 -8.83
C THR A 120 3.94 -5.19 -8.74
N LEU A 121 3.03 -5.87 -8.03
CA LEU A 121 3.01 -7.34 -8.02
C LEU A 121 2.56 -7.92 -9.37
N GLY A 122 1.56 -7.31 -10.02
CA GLY A 122 1.07 -7.76 -11.33
C GLY A 122 2.11 -7.68 -12.44
N PHE A 123 3.04 -6.73 -12.36
CA PHE A 123 4.14 -6.58 -13.31
C PHE A 123 5.33 -7.52 -13.03
N GLN A 124 5.38 -8.19 -11.88
CA GLN A 124 6.41 -9.18 -11.58
C GLN A 124 6.08 -10.51 -12.29
N THR A 125 6.51 -10.62 -13.56
CA THR A 125 6.21 -11.77 -14.44
C THR A 125 6.86 -13.08 -14.03
N ASP A 126 7.89 -13.02 -13.18
CA ASP A 126 8.79 -14.15 -12.95
C ASP A 126 8.40 -15.00 -11.73
N LYS A 127 7.32 -14.62 -11.02
CA LYS A 127 6.93 -15.27 -9.76
C LYS A 127 5.42 -15.41 -9.66
N ARG A 128 4.97 -16.57 -9.17
CA ARG A 128 3.58 -16.75 -8.74
C ARG A 128 3.40 -16.05 -7.40
N HIS A 129 2.65 -14.95 -7.40
CA HIS A 129 2.29 -14.23 -6.20
C HIS A 129 0.87 -14.63 -5.75
N THR A 130 0.67 -14.77 -4.45
CA THR A 130 -0.69 -14.77 -3.89
C THR A 130 -1.31 -13.41 -4.17
N ALA A 131 -2.58 -13.39 -4.60
CA ALA A 131 -3.30 -12.15 -4.82
C ALA A 131 -3.41 -11.37 -3.51
N ILE A 132 -2.81 -10.18 -3.48
CA ILE A 132 -3.04 -9.20 -2.43
C ILE A 132 -4.40 -8.56 -2.70
N PHE A 133 -5.29 -8.54 -1.71
CA PHE A 133 -6.70 -8.12 -1.87
C PHE A 133 -7.59 -9.01 -2.77
N PRO A 134 -7.71 -10.32 -2.49
CA PRO A 134 -8.53 -11.21 -3.30
C PRO A 134 -10.02 -10.81 -3.33
N ALA A 135 -10.55 -10.28 -2.23
CA ALA A 135 -11.95 -9.81 -2.17
C ALA A 135 -12.17 -8.57 -3.07
N LEU A 136 -11.35 -7.52 -2.89
CA LEU A 136 -11.37 -6.31 -3.72
C LEU A 136 -11.29 -6.65 -5.22
N ILE A 137 -10.29 -7.46 -5.60
CA ILE A 137 -10.09 -7.85 -7.00
C ILE A 137 -11.30 -8.65 -7.50
N SER A 138 -11.76 -9.63 -6.72
CA SER A 138 -12.89 -10.47 -7.13
C SER A 138 -14.17 -9.66 -7.31
N ASP A 139 -14.47 -8.73 -6.41
CA ASP A 139 -15.71 -7.98 -6.45
C ASP A 139 -15.68 -6.91 -7.54
N ILE A 140 -14.53 -6.25 -7.76
CA ILE A 140 -14.33 -5.37 -8.92
C ILE A 140 -14.52 -6.14 -10.24
N CYS A 141 -13.98 -7.36 -10.35
CA CYS A 141 -14.21 -8.19 -11.55
C CYS A 141 -15.69 -8.54 -11.75
N LYS A 142 -16.39 -8.94 -10.67
CA LYS A 142 -17.83 -9.24 -10.72
C LYS A 142 -18.65 -8.03 -11.17
N GLU A 143 -18.37 -6.84 -10.62
CA GLU A 143 -19.04 -5.60 -11.02
C GLU A 143 -18.78 -5.24 -12.48
N ALA A 144 -17.57 -5.55 -12.99
CA ALA A 144 -17.23 -5.40 -14.40
C ALA A 144 -17.86 -6.47 -15.31
N GLY A 145 -18.59 -7.44 -14.76
CA GLY A 145 -19.22 -8.54 -15.50
C GLY A 145 -18.21 -9.55 -16.05
N VAL A 146 -17.10 -9.74 -15.34
CA VAL A 146 -16.03 -10.69 -15.64
C VAL A 146 -15.94 -11.77 -14.57
#